data_AF-H9BBX7-F1
#
_entry.id   AF-H9BBX7-F1
#
_cell.length_a   1.000
_cell.length_b   1.000
_cell.length_c   1.000
_cell.angle_alpha   90.00
_cell.angle_beta   90.00
_cell.angle_gamma   90.00
#
_symmetry.space_group_name_H-M   'P 1'
#
loop_
_entity.id
_entity.type
_entity.pdbx_description
1 polymer ?
#
loop_
_entity_poly.entity_id
_entity_poly.type
_entity_poly.pdbx_seq_one_letter_code
_entity_poly.pdbx_strand_id
1 'polypeptide(L)'
;MDLLATTSAVAVSSYALLSTIYKSAQALYAQPATNPSLQDSLGRSEAVLPSVDVIVPCFNEDPITLAQCLESLASQDYTGKLQVYVVDDGSANRDVVAPVHKIYANDPRFSVILLANNVGKRKAQIAAIRSSSGDLVLNVDSDTILAADVVTKLVLKMRDPEVGAAMGQLIASNRSQTWLTRLI
;
A
#
# COMPACT_ATOMS: atom_id res chain seq x y z
N MET A 1 -34.58 42.16 -3.10
CA MET A 1 -33.55 41.13 -2.85
C MET A 1 -33.75 40.05 -3.89
N ASP A 2 -32.74 39.81 -4.73
CA ASP A 2 -32.83 38.87 -5.85
C ASP A 2 -32.87 37.42 -5.34
N LEU A 3 -33.89 36.66 -5.76
CA LEU A 3 -34.10 35.27 -5.34
C LEU A 3 -32.91 34.36 -5.70
N LEU A 4 -32.20 34.69 -6.78
CA LEU A 4 -30.97 34.01 -7.21
C LEU A 4 -29.78 34.30 -6.28
N ALA A 5 -29.71 35.50 -5.69
CA ALA A 5 -28.66 35.86 -4.77
C ALA A 5 -28.84 35.17 -3.40
N THR A 6 -30.08 35.06 -2.91
CA THR A 6 -30.37 34.37 -1.65
C THR A 6 -30.20 32.85 -1.76
N THR A 7 -30.65 32.24 -2.85
CA THR A 7 -30.44 30.79 -3.10
C THR A 7 -28.95 30.45 -3.22
N SER A 8 -28.16 31.28 -3.89
CA SER A 8 -26.71 31.12 -3.97
C SER A 8 -26.01 31.27 -2.62
N ALA A 9 -26.41 32.25 -1.80
CA ALA A 9 -25.84 32.46 -0.47
C ALA A 9 -26.14 31.30 0.49
N VAL A 10 -27.36 30.75 0.44
CA VAL A 10 -27.76 29.58 1.25
C VAL A 10 -26.98 28.34 0.80
N ALA A 11 -26.80 28.11 -0.50
CA ALA A 11 -26.03 26.99 -1.01
C ALA A 11 -24.55 27.06 -0.61
N VAL A 12 -23.90 28.23 -0.75
CA VAL A 12 -22.50 28.43 -0.35
C VAL A 12 -22.32 28.25 1.15
N SER A 13 -23.21 28.81 1.96
CA SER A 13 -23.16 28.68 3.42
C SER A 13 -23.39 27.25 3.88
N SER A 14 -24.32 26.52 3.25
CA SER A 14 -24.59 25.11 3.54
C SER A 14 -23.40 24.22 3.17
N TYR A 15 -22.78 24.45 2.01
CA TYR A 15 -21.57 23.74 1.60
C TYR A 15 -20.40 24.04 2.53
N ALA A 16 -20.19 25.30 2.93
CA ALA A 16 -19.14 25.67 3.87
C ALA A 16 -19.34 25.00 5.23
N LEU A 17 -20.58 24.95 5.74
CA LEU A 17 -20.93 24.27 6.98
C LEU A 17 -20.67 22.77 6.89
N LEU A 18 -21.19 22.10 5.85
CA LEU A 18 -20.98 20.68 5.62
C LEU A 18 -19.50 20.32 5.46
N SER A 19 -18.73 21.12 4.70
CA SER A 19 -17.29 20.95 4.50
C SER A 19 -16.52 21.14 5.81
N THR A 20 -16.91 22.12 6.62
CA THR A 20 -16.30 22.35 7.94
C THR A 20 -16.59 21.20 8.89
N ILE A 21 -17.85 20.73 8.96
CA ILE A 21 -18.23 19.56 9.77
C ILE A 21 -17.46 18.32 9.31
N TYR A 22 -17.37 18.08 8.01
CA TYR A 22 -16.64 16.95 7.44
C TYR A 22 -15.14 17.01 7.76
N LYS A 23 -14.49 18.17 7.61
CA LYS A 23 -13.08 18.35 7.93
C LYS A 23 -12.82 18.24 9.44
N SER A 24 -13.70 18.77 10.28
CA SER A 24 -13.62 18.62 11.74
C SER A 24 -13.80 17.16 12.16
N ALA A 25 -14.76 16.45 11.57
CA ALA A 25 -14.94 15.02 11.79
C ALA A 25 -13.70 14.25 11.35
N GLN A 26 -13.15 14.50 10.16
CA GLN A 26 -11.88 13.92 9.73
C GLN A 26 -10.75 14.23 10.72
N ALA A 27 -10.62 15.45 11.21
CA ALA A 27 -9.57 15.80 12.17
C ALA A 27 -9.75 15.11 13.54
N LEU A 28 -11.00 14.87 13.96
CA LEU A 28 -11.33 14.12 15.18
C LEU A 28 -11.07 12.61 15.02
N TYR A 29 -11.38 12.04 13.85
CA TYR A 29 -11.10 10.61 13.56
C TYR A 29 -9.66 10.34 13.13
N ALA A 30 -8.97 11.35 12.60
CA ALA A 30 -7.55 11.32 12.27
C ALA A 30 -6.67 11.73 13.46
N GLN A 31 -7.25 11.92 14.65
CA GLN A 31 -6.46 11.99 15.87
C GLN A 31 -5.59 10.71 15.88
N PRO A 32 -4.26 10.85 15.94
CA PRO A 32 -3.41 9.68 16.15
C PRO A 32 -3.99 8.97 17.36
N ALA A 33 -4.35 7.70 17.21
CA ALA A 33 -4.61 6.89 18.38
C ALA A 33 -3.38 7.10 19.26
N THR A 34 -3.57 7.71 20.44
CA THR A 34 -2.59 7.68 21.51
C THR A 34 -2.53 6.23 21.97
N ASN A 35 -2.02 5.37 21.10
CA ASN A 35 -1.58 4.07 21.49
C ASN A 35 -0.48 4.33 22.51
N PRO A 36 -0.47 3.58 23.63
CA PRO A 36 0.73 3.45 24.44
C PRO A 36 1.90 3.29 23.48
N SER A 37 3.01 3.97 23.79
CA SER A 37 4.19 4.00 22.94
C SER A 37 4.42 2.63 22.29
N LEU A 38 4.70 2.56 20.98
CA LEU A 38 4.98 1.29 20.29
C LEU A 38 6.00 0.44 21.08
N GLN A 39 6.89 1.12 21.82
CA GLN A 39 7.83 0.57 22.79
C GLN A 39 7.19 -0.21 23.96
N ASP A 40 6.06 0.23 24.53
CA ASP A 40 5.36 -0.49 25.61
C ASP A 40 4.75 -1.82 25.13
N SER A 41 4.32 -1.89 23.86
CA SER A 41 3.80 -3.13 23.27
C SER A 41 4.89 -4.13 22.86
N LEU A 42 6.09 -3.64 22.58
CA LEU A 42 7.29 -4.44 22.32
C LEU A 42 7.89 -5.04 23.60
N GLY A 43 7.55 -4.49 24.77
CA GLY A 43 7.97 -5.01 26.08
C GLY A 43 7.18 -6.24 26.58
N ARG A 44 6.10 -6.63 25.88
CA ARG A 44 5.26 -7.78 26.27
C ARG A 44 5.55 -8.99 25.38
N SER A 45 6.55 -9.77 25.81
CA SER A 45 6.89 -11.12 25.33
C SER A 45 7.42 -11.18 23.88
N GLU A 46 8.35 -12.10 23.62
CA GLU A 46 8.77 -12.57 22.30
C GLU A 46 7.58 -13.23 21.57
N ALA A 47 6.51 -12.46 21.33
CA ALA A 47 5.39 -12.91 20.54
C ALA A 47 5.89 -13.00 19.09
N VAL A 48 5.91 -14.23 18.57
CA VAL A 48 6.20 -14.52 17.17
C VAL A 48 5.34 -13.60 16.31
N LEU A 49 5.98 -12.74 15.51
CA LEU A 49 5.27 -11.83 14.62
C LEU A 49 4.61 -12.63 13.47
N PRO A 50 3.36 -12.32 13.09
CA PRO A 50 2.65 -13.01 12.01
C PRO A 50 3.39 -12.94 10.68
N SER A 51 3.59 -14.06 10.00
CA SER A 51 4.19 -14.06 8.66
C SER A 51 3.38 -13.23 7.66
N VAL A 52 4.06 -12.52 6.77
CA VAL A 52 3.45 -11.63 5.77
C VAL A 52 3.87 -12.06 4.38
N ASP A 53 2.87 -12.33 3.53
CA ASP A 53 3.07 -12.56 2.11
C ASP A 53 2.65 -11.30 1.33
N VAL A 54 3.64 -10.63 0.73
CA VAL A 54 3.45 -9.44 -0.11
C VAL A 54 3.20 -9.88 -1.54
N ILE A 55 2.20 -9.29 -2.18
CA ILE A 55 1.82 -9.62 -3.55
C ILE A 55 1.92 -8.38 -4.42
N VAL A 56 2.81 -8.47 -5.43
CA VAL A 56 3.14 -7.39 -6.36
C VAL A 56 2.78 -7.82 -7.79
N PRO A 57 1.54 -7.60 -8.25
CA PRO A 57 1.21 -7.80 -9.66
C PRO A 57 1.88 -6.71 -10.51
N CYS A 58 2.55 -7.10 -11.60
CA CYS A 58 3.13 -6.17 -12.57
C CYS A 58 2.69 -6.52 -14.00
N PHE A 59 2.51 -5.50 -14.84
CA PHE A 59 2.19 -5.67 -16.25
C PHE A 59 2.76 -4.49 -17.06
N ASN A 60 3.69 -4.79 -17.97
CA ASN A 60 4.37 -3.78 -18.80
C ASN A 60 5.03 -2.66 -17.97
N GLU A 61 5.57 -3.00 -16.81
CA GLU A 61 6.12 -2.03 -15.88
C GLU A 61 7.42 -1.41 -16.39
N ASP A 62 7.69 -0.15 -16.00
CA ASP A 62 9.00 0.44 -16.18
C ASP A 62 10.04 -0.22 -15.25
N PRO A 63 11.23 -0.63 -15.74
CA PRO A 63 12.21 -1.33 -14.89
C PRO A 63 12.69 -0.52 -13.70
N ILE A 64 12.79 0.81 -13.81
CA ILE A 64 13.25 1.67 -12.72
C ILE A 64 12.17 1.72 -11.65
N THR A 65 10.93 1.94 -12.05
CA THR A 65 9.76 1.92 -11.16
C THR A 65 9.64 0.58 -10.42
N LEU A 66 9.71 -0.55 -11.13
CA LEU A 66 9.67 -1.87 -10.50
C LEU A 66 10.84 -2.08 -9.54
N ALA A 67 12.07 -1.69 -9.93
CA ALA A 67 13.24 -1.84 -9.08
C ALA A 67 13.09 -1.04 -7.78
N GLN A 68 12.59 0.19 -7.84
CA GLN A 68 12.34 1.01 -6.64
C GLN A 68 11.29 0.39 -5.72
N CYS A 69 10.22 -0.18 -6.27
CA CYS A 69 9.21 -0.91 -5.50
C CYS A 69 9.84 -2.09 -4.75
N LEU A 70 10.55 -2.97 -5.47
CA LEU A 70 11.15 -4.16 -4.88
C LEU A 70 12.28 -3.83 -3.89
N GLU A 71 13.03 -2.76 -4.12
CA GLU A 71 14.04 -2.27 -3.18
C GLU A 71 13.41 -1.78 -1.88
N SER A 72 12.29 -1.05 -1.96
CA SER A 72 11.53 -0.62 -0.78
C SER A 72 10.97 -1.80 0.03
N LEU A 73 10.63 -2.91 -0.63
CA LEU A 73 10.18 -4.14 0.02
C LEU A 73 11.34 -4.91 0.64
N ALA A 74 12.49 -4.99 -0.03
CA ALA A 74 13.68 -5.65 0.48
C ALA A 74 14.24 -4.96 1.73
N SER A 75 14.00 -3.64 1.86
CA SER A 75 14.49 -2.77 2.95
C SER A 75 13.49 -2.56 4.10
N GLN A 76 12.39 -3.31 4.15
CA GLN A 76 11.46 -3.25 5.28
C GLN A 76 12.14 -3.65 6.60
N ASP A 77 11.86 -2.91 7.67
CA ASP A 77 12.40 -3.09 9.02
C ASP A 77 11.70 -4.20 9.82
N TYR A 78 11.15 -5.18 9.11
CA TYR A 78 10.28 -6.18 9.69
C TYR A 78 11.07 -7.42 10.11
N THR A 79 11.02 -7.76 11.40
CA THR A 79 11.77 -8.89 11.97
C THR A 79 11.07 -10.24 11.87
N GLY A 80 9.79 -10.26 11.48
CA GLY A 80 9.04 -11.48 11.18
C GLY A 80 9.35 -12.04 9.80
N LYS A 81 8.67 -13.14 9.43
CA LYS A 81 8.83 -13.76 8.10
C LYS A 81 8.11 -12.91 7.04
N LEU A 82 8.84 -12.49 6.01
CA LEU A 82 8.33 -11.73 4.87
C LEU A 82 8.65 -12.47 3.57
N GLN A 83 7.63 -12.86 2.80
CA GLN A 83 7.80 -13.34 1.42
C GLN A 83 7.17 -12.36 0.44
N VAL A 84 7.79 -12.18 -0.73
CA VAL A 84 7.34 -11.28 -1.78
C VAL A 84 7.10 -12.07 -3.05
N TYR A 85 5.87 -12.05 -3.54
CA TYR A 85 5.45 -12.67 -4.79
C TYR A 85 5.31 -11.58 -5.86
N VAL A 86 6.27 -11.53 -6.79
CA VAL A 86 6.21 -10.65 -7.95
C VAL A 86 5.54 -11.41 -9.08
N VAL A 87 4.36 -10.96 -9.52
CA VAL A 87 3.56 -11.67 -10.53
C VAL A 87 3.53 -10.86 -11.82
N ASP A 88 4.31 -11.27 -12.80
CA ASP A 88 4.26 -10.70 -14.14
C ASP A 88 3.06 -11.27 -14.91
N ASP A 89 2.07 -10.41 -15.12
CA ASP A 89 0.80 -10.71 -15.77
C ASP A 89 0.91 -10.70 -17.31
N GLY A 90 1.88 -11.45 -17.84
CA GLY A 90 2.09 -11.59 -19.28
C GLY A 90 2.58 -10.31 -19.97
N SER A 91 3.54 -9.61 -19.36
CA SER A 91 4.13 -8.39 -19.93
C SER A 91 4.79 -8.66 -21.28
N ALA A 92 4.65 -7.71 -22.20
CA ALA A 92 5.33 -7.73 -23.50
C ALA A 92 6.81 -7.30 -23.41
N ASN A 93 7.18 -6.56 -22.37
CA ASN A 93 8.54 -6.03 -22.15
C ASN A 93 9.37 -6.88 -21.16
N ARG A 94 9.12 -8.19 -21.06
CA ARG A 94 9.77 -9.08 -20.08
C ARG A 94 11.29 -9.03 -20.10
N ASP A 95 11.86 -8.95 -21.29
CA ASP A 95 13.27 -8.84 -21.57
C ASP A 95 13.88 -7.55 -20.97
N VAL A 96 13.07 -6.49 -20.84
CA VAL A 96 13.47 -5.20 -20.27
C VAL A 96 13.42 -5.22 -18.73
N VAL A 97 12.45 -5.93 -18.13
CA VAL A 97 12.34 -6.09 -16.66
C VAL A 97 13.13 -7.29 -16.10
N ALA A 98 13.59 -8.20 -16.95
CA ALA A 98 14.36 -9.39 -16.55
C ALA A 98 15.59 -9.09 -15.68
N PRO A 99 16.36 -8.01 -15.90
CA PRO A 99 17.46 -7.64 -15.01
C PRO A 99 17.00 -7.37 -13.57
N VAL A 100 15.83 -6.74 -13.40
CA VAL A 100 15.23 -6.48 -12.08
C VAL A 100 14.85 -7.79 -11.41
N HIS A 101 14.15 -8.68 -12.12
CA HIS A 101 13.84 -10.02 -11.60
C HIS A 101 15.09 -10.78 -11.17
N LYS A 102 16.19 -10.66 -11.93
CA LYS A 102 17.46 -11.33 -11.63
C LYS A 102 18.15 -10.81 -10.37
N ILE A 103 18.02 -9.51 -10.06
CA ILE A 103 18.55 -8.94 -8.81
C ILE A 103 17.93 -9.64 -7.60
N TYR A 104 16.61 -9.84 -7.62
CA TYR A 104 15.87 -10.44 -6.51
C TYR A 104 15.77 -11.97 -6.57
N ALA A 105 16.18 -12.61 -7.67
CA ALA A 105 16.16 -14.07 -7.80
C ALA A 105 17.07 -14.79 -6.79
N ASN A 106 18.07 -14.10 -6.22
CA ASN A 106 18.96 -14.64 -5.19
C ASN A 106 18.48 -14.36 -3.77
N ASP A 107 17.46 -13.51 -3.58
CA ASP A 107 16.88 -13.26 -2.28
C ASP A 107 15.79 -14.33 -2.02
N PRO A 108 15.96 -15.21 -1.02
CA PRO A 108 14.99 -16.29 -0.75
C PRO A 108 13.61 -15.78 -0.32
N ARG A 109 13.50 -14.50 0.02
CA ARG A 109 12.22 -13.85 0.30
C ARG A 109 11.41 -13.61 -0.96
N PHE A 110 12.03 -13.53 -2.14
CA PHE A 110 11.36 -13.15 -3.38
C PHE A 110 11.06 -14.37 -4.25
N SER A 111 9.85 -14.39 -4.82
CA SER A 111 9.38 -15.39 -5.77
C SER A 111 8.76 -14.70 -6.97
N VAL A 112 9.29 -14.96 -8.16
CA VAL A 112 8.79 -14.38 -9.41
C VAL A 112 7.90 -15.40 -10.13
N ILE A 113 6.66 -15.02 -10.39
CA ILE A 113 5.66 -15.83 -11.10
C ILE A 113 5.41 -15.16 -12.46
N LEU A 114 5.67 -15.89 -13.54
CA LEU A 114 5.46 -15.40 -14.91
C LEU A 114 4.20 -16.05 -15.50
N LEU A 115 3.15 -15.27 -15.72
CA LEU A 115 1.91 -15.77 -16.34
C LEU A 115 2.05 -15.81 -17.87
N ALA A 116 1.46 -16.80 -18.52
CA ALA A 116 1.63 -16.95 -19.98
C ALA A 116 1.04 -15.78 -20.78
N ASN A 117 -0.06 -15.20 -20.31
CA ASN A 117 -0.79 -14.12 -20.96
C ASN A 117 -1.34 -13.16 -19.89
N ASN A 118 -1.66 -11.93 -20.29
CA ASN A 118 -2.37 -11.00 -19.43
C ASN A 118 -3.77 -11.52 -19.10
N VAL A 119 -4.00 -11.80 -17.82
CA VAL A 119 -5.28 -12.26 -17.26
C VAL A 119 -5.94 -11.20 -16.38
N GLY A 120 -5.26 -10.08 -16.13
CA GLY A 120 -5.68 -8.93 -15.34
C GLY A 120 -5.21 -9.01 -13.89
N LYS A 121 -4.93 -7.84 -13.30
CA LYS A 121 -4.41 -7.64 -11.92
C LYS A 121 -5.04 -8.57 -10.87
N ARG A 122 -6.37 -8.65 -10.82
CA ARG A 122 -7.07 -9.49 -9.84
C ARG A 122 -6.75 -10.98 -9.99
N LYS A 123 -6.65 -11.48 -11.23
CA LYS A 123 -6.31 -12.89 -11.48
C LYS A 123 -4.82 -13.14 -11.22
N ALA A 124 -3.96 -12.17 -11.52
CA ALA A 124 -2.55 -12.23 -11.15
C ALA A 124 -2.36 -12.31 -9.62
N GLN A 125 -3.05 -11.46 -8.86
CA GLN A 125 -3.06 -11.54 -7.40
C GLN A 125 -3.57 -12.90 -6.90
N ILE A 126 -4.68 -13.40 -7.44
CA ILE A 126 -5.22 -14.72 -7.06
C ILE A 126 -4.20 -15.83 -7.33
N ALA A 127 -3.40 -15.75 -8.40
CA ALA A 127 -2.37 -16.73 -8.69
C ALA A 127 -1.32 -16.79 -7.58
N ALA A 128 -0.84 -15.65 -7.09
CA ALA A 128 0.07 -15.59 -5.95
C ALA A 128 -0.59 -15.99 -4.62
N ILE A 129 -1.83 -15.55 -4.36
CA ILE A 129 -2.56 -15.90 -3.12
C ILE A 129 -2.70 -17.43 -2.99
N ARG A 130 -2.92 -18.13 -4.10
CA ARG A 130 -3.04 -19.60 -4.10
C ARG A 130 -1.72 -20.31 -3.75
N SER A 131 -0.58 -19.67 -3.95
CA SER A 131 0.74 -20.17 -3.53
C SER A 131 1.22 -19.58 -2.20
N SER A 132 0.52 -18.57 -1.67
CA SER A 132 0.83 -17.91 -0.41
C SER A 132 0.37 -18.74 0.79
N SER A 133 1.09 -18.66 1.90
CA SER A 133 0.76 -19.32 3.16
C SER A 133 1.00 -18.43 4.38
N GLY A 134 1.26 -17.14 4.17
CA GLY A 134 1.43 -16.17 5.24
C GLY A 134 0.17 -15.99 6.07
N ASP A 135 0.36 -15.60 7.33
CA ASP A 135 -0.75 -15.26 8.24
C ASP A 135 -1.50 -14.02 7.77
N LEU A 136 -0.79 -13.11 7.08
CA LEU A 136 -1.32 -11.87 6.51
C LEU A 136 -0.90 -11.73 5.04
N VAL A 137 -1.76 -11.12 4.23
CA VAL A 137 -1.47 -10.76 2.84
C VAL A 137 -1.40 -9.24 2.69
N LEU A 138 -0.30 -8.74 2.13
CA LEU A 138 -0.13 -7.33 1.80
C LEU A 138 -0.13 -7.15 0.28
N ASN A 139 -1.15 -6.49 -0.25
CA ASN A 139 -1.19 -6.15 -1.68
C ASN A 139 -0.43 -4.84 -1.92
N VAL A 140 0.48 -4.85 -2.88
CA VAL A 140 1.32 -3.69 -3.25
C VAL A 140 1.31 -3.54 -4.76
N ASP A 141 1.14 -2.32 -5.25
CA ASP A 141 1.22 -2.03 -6.68
C ASP A 141 2.69 -1.91 -7.09
N SER A 142 3.04 -2.35 -8.32
CA SER A 142 4.42 -2.42 -8.81
C SER A 142 5.11 -1.06 -8.96
N ASP A 143 4.38 0.03 -8.77
CA ASP A 143 4.84 1.42 -8.80
C ASP A 143 4.84 2.11 -7.42
N THR A 144 4.66 1.34 -6.35
CA THR A 144 4.61 1.87 -4.98
C THR A 144 5.94 1.71 -4.25
N ILE A 145 6.44 2.81 -3.68
CA ILE A 145 7.60 2.82 -2.77
C ILE A 145 7.08 2.86 -1.34
N LEU A 146 7.43 1.85 -0.54
CA LEU A 146 7.04 1.75 0.86
C LEU A 146 8.05 2.46 1.76
N ALA A 147 7.55 3.12 2.81
CA ALA A 147 8.40 3.50 3.94
C ALA A 147 8.89 2.22 4.66
N ALA A 148 10.08 2.27 5.23
CA ALA A 148 10.76 1.10 5.82
C ALA A 148 9.95 0.42 6.93
N ASP A 149 9.08 1.17 7.63
CA ASP A 149 8.32 0.71 8.80
C ASP A 149 6.86 0.32 8.52
N VAL A 150 6.46 0.30 7.25
CA VAL A 150 5.05 0.08 6.86
C VAL A 150 4.58 -1.31 7.24
N VAL A 151 5.35 -2.37 6.91
CA VAL A 151 4.95 -3.74 7.24
C VAL A 151 4.80 -3.90 8.76
N THR A 152 5.78 -3.42 9.54
CA THR A 152 5.75 -3.46 11.00
C THR A 152 4.49 -2.78 11.56
N LYS A 153 4.17 -1.56 11.10
CA LYS A 153 2.99 -0.82 11.55
C LYS A 153 1.68 -1.51 11.20
N LEU A 154 1.56 -2.04 9.97
CA LEU A 154 0.36 -2.75 9.53
C LEU A 154 0.14 -4.03 10.33
N VAL A 155 1.19 -4.83 10.52
CA VAL A 155 1.13 -6.06 11.32
C VAL A 155 0.69 -5.76 12.75
N LEU A 156 1.26 -4.73 13.38
CA LEU A 156 0.87 -4.33 14.74
C LEU A 156 -0.59 -3.91 14.82
N LYS A 157 -1.12 -3.22 13.80
CA LYS A 157 -2.54 -2.85 13.75
C LYS A 157 -3.45 -4.06 13.56
N MET A 158 -3.03 -5.05 12.78
CA MET A 158 -3.75 -6.30 12.54
C MET A 158 -3.73 -7.28 13.74
N ARG A 159 -3.00 -6.99 14.82
CA ARG A 159 -3.03 -7.81 16.06
C ARG A 159 -4.36 -7.70 16.81
N ASP A 160 -5.10 -6.63 16.59
CA ASP A 160 -6.43 -6.45 17.13
C ASP A 160 -7.42 -7.34 16.36
N PRO A 161 -8.06 -8.34 17.00
CA PRO A 161 -8.97 -9.26 16.32
C PRO A 161 -10.23 -8.57 15.76
N GLU A 162 -10.54 -7.33 16.17
CA GLU A 162 -11.62 -6.55 15.59
C GLU A 162 -11.23 -5.88 14.25
N VAL A 163 -9.93 -5.86 13.90
CA VAL A 163 -9.42 -5.27 12.66
C VAL A 163 -9.37 -6.31 11.55
N GLY A 164 -10.30 -6.21 10.60
CA GLY A 164 -10.31 -7.08 9.41
C GLY A 164 -9.35 -6.66 8.28
N ALA A 165 -8.93 -5.39 8.24
CA ALA A 165 -7.97 -4.88 7.27
C ALA A 165 -7.33 -3.57 7.76
N ALA A 166 -6.07 -3.33 7.35
CA ALA A 166 -5.35 -2.09 7.56
C ALA A 166 -4.71 -1.62 6.25
N MET A 167 -4.57 -0.30 6.08
CA MET A 167 -4.00 0.31 4.88
C MET A 167 -2.99 1.38 5.27
N GLY A 168 -1.89 1.46 4.52
CA GLY A 168 -0.92 2.54 4.64
C GLY A 168 -1.46 3.84 4.04
N GLN A 169 -0.96 4.98 4.52
CA GLN A 169 -1.25 6.25 3.88
C GLN A 169 -0.55 6.31 2.52
N LEU A 170 -1.32 6.50 1.44
CA LEU A 170 -0.80 6.68 0.09
C LEU A 170 -0.58 8.16 -0.19
N ILE A 171 0.56 8.49 -0.80
CA ILE A 171 0.91 9.84 -1.24
C ILE A 171 1.46 9.74 -2.65
N ALA A 172 0.96 10.60 -3.55
CA ALA A 172 1.49 10.67 -4.91
C ALA A 172 2.94 11.17 -4.90
N SER A 173 3.86 10.35 -5.42
CA SER A 173 5.30 10.67 -5.50
C SER A 173 5.56 11.89 -6.40
N ASN A 174 4.75 12.05 -7.45
CA ASN A 174 4.83 13.15 -8.41
C ASN A 174 4.00 14.38 -8.00
N ARG A 175 3.49 14.46 -6.76
CA ARG A 175 2.59 15.54 -6.32
C ARG A 175 3.07 16.95 -6.66
N SER A 176 4.38 17.19 -6.62
CA SER A 176 4.97 18.51 -6.87
C SER A 176 5.21 18.86 -8.35
N GLN A 177 5.13 17.86 -9.26
CA GLN A 177 5.56 18.01 -10.65
C GLN A 177 4.65 18.89 -11.49
N THR A 178 3.33 18.79 -11.32
CA THR A 178 2.34 19.57 -12.08
C THR A 178 1.32 20.22 -11.16
N TRP A 179 0.58 21.21 -11.67
CA TRP A 179 -0.52 21.80 -10.90
C TRP A 179 -1.64 20.78 -10.63
N LEU A 180 -1.89 19.85 -11.56
CA LEU A 180 -2.93 18.82 -11.43
C LEU A 180 -2.58 17.80 -10.35
N THR A 181 -1.33 17.34 -10.31
CA THR A 181 -0.84 16.39 -9.30
C THR A 181 -0.75 17.00 -7.89
N ARG A 182 -0.87 18.32 -7.75
CA ARG A 182 -0.96 18.98 -6.43
C ARG A 182 -2.37 18.94 -5.84
N LEU A 183 -3.38 18.56 -6.63
CA LEU A 183 -4.78 18.46 -6.20
C LEU A 183 -5.12 17.11 -5.58
N ILE A 184 -4.25 16.11 -5.74
CA ILE A 184 -4.30 14.79 -5.10
C ILE A 184 -3.41 14.76 -3.87
#